data_AF-A0A7G8EAW7-F1
#
_entry.id   AF-A0A7G8EAW7-F1
#
_cell.length_a   1.000
_cell.length_b   1.000
_cell.length_c   1.000
_cell.angle_alpha   90.00
_cell.angle_beta   90.00
_cell.angle_gamma   90.00
#
_symmetry.space_group_name_H-M   'P 1'
#
loop_
_entity.id
_entity.type
_entity.pdbx_description
1 polymer ?
#
loop_
_entity_poly.entity_id
_entity_poly.type
_entity_poly.pdbx_seq_one_letter_code
_entity_poly.pdbx_strand_id
1 'polypeptide(L)'
;MAAVIYLHWTATGYDWIRPGHYHSIIGGDGRVHRLHAYSVDLPAHTYGRNRNSVALSCACMGGIPDPWTLPPTPAQLTSLCTEAAAIARSWGWQEGDISLQSVMTHAEAASNRDGRVMHDNYGPMIWGGSGERWDLLQLEKNGPSDGGEQLRQRIRALLRGDPSPTPAAPLVFKGETVIQARGADLAVQIDALGRSWALAADLLNRYEIPYVWDASLRRILIGALDVALTYRDDAVQASVGWPLVELTLQTGNAPVILTGILRPGPSGDRAWCRVVEFAEEFGISVSYEPLVLAERRGG
;
A
#
# COMPACT_ATOMS: atom_id res chain seq x y z
N MET A 1 -1.33 -15.67 17.09
CA MET A 1 -2.04 -16.06 15.84
C MET A 1 -1.13 -15.72 14.68
N ALA A 2 -1.21 -16.45 13.57
CA ALA A 2 -0.51 -16.04 12.34
C ALA A 2 -1.13 -14.75 11.80
N ALA A 3 -0.35 -13.96 11.06
CA ALA A 3 -0.88 -12.77 10.39
C ALA A 3 -1.87 -13.19 9.29
N VAL A 4 -2.88 -12.36 9.02
CA VAL A 4 -3.90 -12.64 7.99
C VAL A 4 -4.08 -11.40 7.11
N ILE A 5 -4.23 -11.60 5.80
CA ILE A 5 -4.60 -10.54 4.86
C ILE A 5 -6.10 -10.66 4.57
N TYR A 6 -6.86 -9.62 4.87
CA TYR A 6 -8.27 -9.48 4.55
C TYR A 6 -8.46 -8.61 3.30
N LEU A 7 -9.25 -9.11 2.36
CA LEU A 7 -9.55 -8.48 1.08
C LEU A 7 -11.00 -7.96 1.08
N HIS A 8 -11.17 -6.70 0.71
CA HIS A 8 -12.41 -5.96 0.83
C HIS A 8 -12.79 -5.23 -0.46
N TRP A 9 -14.01 -4.70 -0.49
CA TRP A 9 -14.31 -3.48 -1.23
C TRP A 9 -14.83 -2.40 -0.28
N THR A 10 -14.90 -1.18 -0.78
CA THR A 10 -15.34 -0.02 0.01
C THR A 10 -16.85 0.22 -0.07
N ALA A 11 -17.55 -0.38 -1.04
CA ALA A 11 -18.93 -0.05 -1.40
C ALA A 11 -19.13 1.44 -1.75
N THR A 12 -18.21 1.98 -2.56
CA THR A 12 -18.17 3.39 -2.98
C THR A 12 -17.84 3.55 -4.47
N GLY A 13 -17.68 4.80 -4.93
CA GLY A 13 -17.07 5.13 -6.21
C GLY A 13 -15.59 4.73 -6.31
N TYR A 14 -15.08 4.72 -7.55
CA TYR A 14 -13.70 4.35 -7.89
C TYR A 14 -12.60 5.28 -7.36
N ASP A 15 -12.98 6.49 -6.96
CA ASP A 15 -12.13 7.58 -6.49
C ASP A 15 -12.15 7.73 -4.97
N TRP A 16 -12.88 6.88 -4.25
CA TRP A 16 -12.96 6.97 -2.80
C TRP A 16 -11.68 6.46 -2.15
N ILE A 17 -10.85 7.39 -1.66
CA ILE A 17 -9.64 7.10 -0.90
C ILE A 17 -9.73 7.80 0.46
N ARG A 18 -9.91 7.05 1.55
CA ARG A 18 -9.94 7.60 2.92
C ARG A 18 -9.21 6.74 3.93
N PRO A 19 -8.39 7.34 4.82
CA PRO A 19 -7.71 6.61 5.89
C PRO A 19 -8.69 6.13 6.97
N GLY A 20 -8.21 5.22 7.82
CA GLY A 20 -8.88 4.80 9.06
C GLY A 20 -9.33 3.34 9.07
N HIS A 21 -9.89 2.84 7.96
CA HIS A 21 -10.45 1.49 7.90
C HIS A 21 -9.50 0.49 7.26
N TYR A 22 -8.85 0.85 6.16
CA TYR A 22 -8.03 -0.08 5.37
C TYR A 22 -6.57 0.38 5.38
N HIS A 23 -5.66 -0.60 5.35
CA HIS A 23 -4.24 -0.29 5.23
C HIS A 23 -3.92 0.23 3.84
N SER A 24 -4.59 -0.31 2.83
CA SER A 24 -4.51 0.21 1.48
C SER A 24 -5.84 0.16 0.76
N ILE A 25 -6.06 1.18 -0.07
CA ILE A 25 -7.19 1.26 -0.97
C ILE A 25 -6.67 1.32 -2.41
N ILE A 26 -7.26 0.52 -3.29
CA ILE A 26 -6.95 0.47 -4.71
C ILE A 26 -8.01 1.24 -5.49
N GLY A 27 -7.63 2.34 -6.13
CA GLY A 27 -8.51 3.14 -6.99
C GLY A 27 -8.96 2.39 -8.24
N GLY A 28 -9.99 2.88 -8.94
CA GLY A 28 -10.55 2.19 -10.13
C GLY A 28 -9.55 1.96 -11.27
N ASP A 29 -8.52 2.79 -11.35
CA ASP A 29 -7.40 2.70 -12.29
C ASP A 29 -6.31 1.69 -11.87
N GLY A 30 -6.45 1.08 -10.69
CA GLY A 30 -5.50 0.12 -10.12
C GLY A 30 -4.40 0.76 -9.29
N ARG A 31 -4.39 2.08 -9.04
CA ARG A 31 -3.38 2.70 -8.16
C ARG A 31 -3.58 2.29 -6.71
N VAL A 32 -2.50 1.92 -6.04
CA VAL A 32 -2.50 1.53 -4.62
C VAL A 32 -2.18 2.76 -3.77
N HIS A 33 -3.12 3.13 -2.90
CA HIS A 33 -2.95 4.16 -1.89
C HIS A 33 -2.70 3.49 -0.55
N ARG A 34 -1.46 3.56 -0.06
CA ARG A 34 -1.06 3.00 1.25
C ARG A 34 -1.30 4.06 2.31
N LEU A 35 -2.27 3.81 3.18
CA LEU A 35 -2.79 4.79 4.13
C LEU A 35 -2.23 4.55 5.54
N HIS A 36 -2.01 3.28 5.90
CA HIS A 36 -1.45 2.88 7.18
C HIS A 36 -0.41 1.79 6.98
N ALA A 37 0.64 1.82 7.81
CA ALA A 37 1.68 0.79 7.81
C ALA A 37 1.08 -0.60 8.06
N TYR A 38 1.52 -1.60 7.31
CA TYR A 38 1.05 -2.99 7.44
C TYR A 38 1.42 -3.67 8.77
N SER A 39 2.19 -3.01 9.63
CA SER A 39 2.58 -3.53 10.94
C SER A 39 1.67 -3.06 12.09
N VAL A 40 0.60 -2.32 11.79
CA VAL A 40 -0.26 -1.70 12.80
C VAL A 40 -1.67 -2.26 12.70
N ASP A 41 -2.25 -2.66 13.82
CA ASP A 41 -3.65 -3.07 13.87
C ASP A 41 -4.57 -1.86 13.64
N LEU A 42 -5.47 -1.96 12.67
CA LEU A 42 -6.53 -0.98 12.45
C LEU A 42 -7.79 -1.36 13.24
N PRO A 43 -8.57 -0.39 13.73
CA PRO A 43 -9.62 -0.70 14.71
C PRO A 43 -10.84 -1.41 14.10
N ALA A 44 -11.12 -1.23 12.80
CA ALA A 44 -12.41 -1.61 12.22
C ALA A 44 -12.40 -1.85 10.71
N HIS A 45 -11.94 -3.02 10.26
CA HIS A 45 -12.16 -3.53 8.89
C HIS A 45 -12.89 -4.87 8.85
N THR A 46 -12.56 -5.80 9.74
CA THR A 46 -13.14 -7.16 9.80
C THR A 46 -13.54 -7.47 11.24
N TYR A 47 -14.85 -7.48 11.50
CA TYR A 47 -15.40 -7.66 12.84
C TYR A 47 -14.82 -8.92 13.53
N GLY A 48 -14.28 -8.75 14.74
CA GLY A 48 -13.64 -9.82 15.52
C GLY A 48 -12.27 -10.29 15.01
N ARG A 49 -11.73 -9.72 13.93
CA ARG A 49 -10.55 -10.23 13.20
C ARG A 49 -9.47 -9.17 12.88
N ASN A 50 -9.59 -7.98 13.45
CA ASN A 50 -8.73 -6.82 13.17
C ASN A 50 -7.30 -6.88 13.75
N ARG A 51 -7.01 -7.84 14.64
CA ARG A 51 -5.70 -7.93 15.29
C ARG A 51 -4.75 -8.82 14.51
N ASN A 52 -3.50 -8.39 14.43
CA ASN A 52 -2.44 -9.08 13.69
C ASN A 52 -2.90 -9.39 12.25
N SER A 53 -3.46 -8.40 11.58
CA SER A 53 -4.01 -8.55 10.24
C SER A 53 -3.86 -7.28 9.41
N VAL A 54 -3.82 -7.47 8.09
CA VAL A 54 -3.76 -6.39 7.10
C VAL A 54 -5.06 -6.37 6.30
N ALA A 55 -5.52 -5.19 5.94
CA ALA A 55 -6.76 -4.98 5.20
C ALA A 55 -6.49 -4.21 3.91
N LEU A 56 -6.78 -4.85 2.77
CA LEU A 56 -6.66 -4.28 1.44
C LEU A 56 -8.05 -4.17 0.82
N SER A 57 -8.38 -3.02 0.23
CA SER A 57 -9.72 -2.78 -0.30
C SER A 57 -9.70 -2.21 -1.71
N CYS A 58 -10.59 -2.69 -2.59
CA CYS A 58 -10.88 -2.02 -3.85
C CYS A 58 -11.91 -0.91 -3.65
N ALA A 59 -11.64 0.29 -4.15
CA ALA A 59 -12.62 1.37 -4.20
C ALA A 59 -13.68 1.06 -5.28
N CYS A 60 -14.77 0.36 -4.95
CA CYS A 60 -15.79 -0.06 -5.91
C CYS A 60 -17.09 -0.47 -5.21
N MET A 61 -18.06 -0.97 -5.97
CA MET A 61 -19.36 -1.49 -5.51
C MET A 61 -20.31 -0.45 -4.90
N GLY A 62 -20.07 0.84 -5.11
CA GLY A 62 -20.96 1.93 -4.68
C GLY A 62 -22.05 2.31 -5.69
N GLY A 63 -22.32 1.44 -6.66
CA GLY A 63 -23.34 1.66 -7.68
C GLY A 63 -24.76 1.75 -7.10
N ILE A 64 -25.59 2.65 -7.63
CA ILE A 64 -27.00 2.84 -7.23
C ILE A 64 -27.88 2.87 -8.49
N PRO A 65 -29.02 2.14 -8.54
CA PRO A 65 -29.55 1.24 -7.51
C PRO A 65 -28.85 -0.12 -7.44
N ASP A 66 -28.00 -0.44 -8.42
CA ASP A 66 -27.30 -1.72 -8.54
C ASP A 66 -25.79 -1.53 -8.26
N PRO A 67 -25.23 -2.14 -7.18
CA PRO A 67 -23.81 -2.10 -6.87
C PRO A 67 -22.90 -2.53 -8.02
N TRP A 68 -23.37 -3.45 -8.86
CA TRP A 68 -22.65 -3.98 -10.01
C TRP A 68 -22.53 -3.01 -11.18
N THR A 69 -23.05 -1.79 -11.07
CA THR A 69 -22.74 -0.70 -12.02
C THR A 69 -21.33 -0.15 -11.84
N LEU A 70 -20.70 -0.41 -10.68
CA LEU A 70 -19.31 -0.08 -10.38
C LEU A 70 -18.57 -1.34 -9.87
N PRO A 71 -18.44 -2.40 -10.69
CA PRO A 71 -17.79 -3.65 -10.28
C PRO A 71 -16.30 -3.45 -9.97
N PRO A 72 -15.62 -4.36 -9.27
CA PRO A 72 -14.15 -4.33 -9.20
C PRO A 72 -13.54 -4.35 -10.61
N THR A 73 -12.66 -3.40 -10.92
CA THR A 73 -12.02 -3.36 -12.24
C THR A 73 -10.92 -4.43 -12.36
N PRO A 74 -10.57 -4.88 -13.57
CA PRO A 74 -9.42 -5.77 -13.76
C PRO A 74 -8.11 -5.19 -13.20
N ALA A 75 -7.92 -3.87 -13.32
CA ALA A 75 -6.76 -3.17 -12.76
C ALA A 75 -6.75 -3.23 -11.22
N GLN A 76 -7.91 -3.02 -10.58
CA GLN A 76 -8.07 -3.17 -9.14
C GLN A 76 -7.71 -4.56 -8.66
N LEU A 77 -8.28 -5.60 -9.28
CA LEU A 77 -8.03 -6.99 -8.89
C LEU A 77 -6.57 -7.39 -9.07
N THR A 78 -5.92 -6.90 -10.14
CA THR A 78 -4.49 -7.15 -10.40
C THR A 78 -3.63 -6.51 -9.32
N SER A 79 -3.88 -5.23 -8.99
CA SER A 79 -3.15 -4.52 -7.95
C SER A 79 -3.41 -5.07 -6.56
N LEU A 80 -4.65 -5.48 -6.25
CA LEU A 80 -5.00 -6.15 -4.99
C LEU A 80 -4.18 -7.43 -4.79
N CYS A 81 -4.10 -8.28 -5.81
CA CYS A 81 -3.30 -9.52 -5.75
C CYS A 81 -1.80 -9.23 -5.68
N THR A 82 -1.32 -8.22 -6.43
CA THR A 82 0.08 -7.81 -6.43
C THR A 82 0.51 -7.30 -5.06
N GLU A 83 -0.32 -6.47 -4.44
CA GLU A 83 -0.05 -5.93 -3.11
C GLU A 83 -0.08 -7.01 -2.03
N ALA A 84 -1.09 -7.89 -2.06
CA ALA A 84 -1.17 -9.03 -1.14
C ALA A 84 0.05 -9.96 -1.28
N ALA A 85 0.52 -10.23 -2.51
CA ALA A 85 1.74 -10.99 -2.75
C ALA A 85 3.00 -10.27 -2.26
N ALA A 86 3.07 -8.95 -2.38
CA ALA A 86 4.19 -8.17 -1.86
C ALA A 86 4.27 -8.23 -0.32
N ILE A 87 3.13 -8.13 0.37
CA ILE A 87 3.03 -8.31 1.82
C ILE A 87 3.40 -9.73 2.23
N ALA A 88 2.87 -10.74 1.54
CA ALA A 88 3.22 -12.14 1.80
C ALA A 88 4.75 -12.36 1.70
N ARG A 89 5.40 -11.84 0.65
CA ARG A 89 6.87 -11.91 0.51
C ARG A 89 7.61 -11.20 1.64
N SER A 90 7.13 -10.04 2.09
CA SER A 90 7.79 -9.31 3.18
C SER A 90 7.70 -10.05 4.51
N TRP A 91 6.68 -10.89 4.69
CA TRP A 91 6.53 -11.82 5.82
C TRP A 91 7.26 -13.16 5.62
N GLY A 92 7.94 -13.35 4.49
CA GLY A 92 8.64 -14.59 4.16
C GLY A 92 7.73 -15.73 3.70
N TRP A 93 6.45 -15.45 3.43
CA TRP A 93 5.50 -16.45 2.95
C TRP A 93 5.83 -16.88 1.52
N GLN A 94 5.62 -18.16 1.27
CA GLN A 94 5.71 -18.82 -0.03
C GLN A 94 4.30 -19.11 -0.57
N GLU A 95 4.21 -19.61 -1.80
CA GLU A 95 2.90 -19.96 -2.39
C GLU A 95 2.08 -20.95 -1.54
N GLY A 96 2.76 -21.89 -0.86
CA GLY A 96 2.12 -22.88 0.00
C GLY A 96 1.49 -22.29 1.27
N ASP A 97 1.93 -21.11 1.68
CA ASP A 97 1.37 -20.40 2.83
C ASP A 97 0.06 -19.68 2.48
N ILE A 98 -0.21 -19.44 1.19
CA ILE A 98 -1.45 -18.79 0.74
C ILE A 98 -2.59 -19.78 0.78
N SER A 99 -3.48 -19.59 1.75
CA SER A 99 -4.59 -20.47 2.07
C SER A 99 -5.78 -19.65 2.55
N LEU A 100 -6.91 -20.33 2.78
CA LEU A 100 -8.08 -19.71 3.41
C LEU A 100 -7.77 -19.16 4.81
N GLN A 101 -6.76 -19.65 5.50
CA GLN A 101 -6.40 -19.18 6.85
C GLN A 101 -5.51 -17.95 6.84
N SER A 102 -4.83 -17.66 5.73
CA SER A 102 -3.83 -16.58 5.62
C SER A 102 -4.28 -15.44 4.71
N VAL A 103 -5.13 -15.71 3.72
CA VAL A 103 -5.73 -14.69 2.84
C VAL A 103 -7.22 -14.97 2.65
N MET A 104 -8.06 -14.06 3.15
CA MET A 104 -9.53 -14.19 3.16
C MET A 104 -10.19 -12.97 2.55
N THR A 105 -11.30 -13.17 1.84
CA THR A 105 -12.21 -12.05 1.58
C THR A 105 -13.04 -11.72 2.82
N HIS A 106 -13.63 -10.52 2.90
CA HIS A 106 -14.58 -10.23 3.99
C HIS A 106 -15.78 -11.18 3.92
N ALA A 107 -16.27 -11.57 2.73
CA ALA A 107 -17.33 -12.58 2.63
C ALA A 107 -16.96 -13.89 3.35
N GLU A 108 -15.74 -14.38 3.16
CA GLU A 108 -15.25 -15.61 3.79
C GLU A 108 -15.06 -15.44 5.30
N ALA A 109 -14.50 -14.30 5.72
CA ALA A 109 -14.27 -13.99 7.13
C ALA A 109 -15.58 -13.83 7.90
N ALA A 110 -16.56 -13.13 7.32
CA ALA A 110 -17.91 -12.93 7.84
C ALA A 110 -18.66 -14.26 8.02
N SER A 111 -18.30 -15.26 7.23
CA SER A 111 -18.89 -16.61 7.25
C SER A 111 -18.10 -17.61 8.08
N ASN A 112 -17.04 -17.19 8.79
CA ASN A 112 -16.16 -18.08 9.56
C ASN A 112 -15.64 -19.28 8.75
N ARG A 113 -15.37 -19.08 7.45
CA ARG A 113 -15.01 -20.16 6.51
C ARG A 113 -13.70 -20.86 6.85
N ASP A 114 -12.83 -20.18 7.60
CA ASP A 114 -11.59 -20.73 8.14
C ASP A 114 -11.79 -21.70 9.32
N GLY A 115 -13.04 -21.94 9.73
CA GLY A 115 -13.40 -22.83 10.84
C GLY A 115 -13.33 -22.16 12.22
N ARG A 116 -12.97 -20.87 12.28
CA ARG A 116 -12.91 -20.09 13.53
C ARG A 116 -14.24 -19.39 13.76
N VAL A 117 -15.04 -19.86 14.70
CA VAL A 117 -16.31 -19.22 15.08
C VAL A 117 -16.02 -17.98 15.94
N MET A 118 -15.88 -16.81 15.29
CA MET A 118 -15.53 -15.55 15.96
C MET A 118 -16.75 -14.66 16.28
N HIS A 119 -17.85 -14.91 15.58
CA HIS A 119 -19.09 -14.12 15.59
C HIS A 119 -20.19 -14.92 14.87
N ASP A 120 -21.44 -14.46 14.95
CA ASP A 120 -22.51 -15.00 14.12
C ASP A 120 -22.20 -14.81 12.63
N ASN A 121 -22.78 -15.66 11.77
CA ASN A 121 -22.54 -15.61 10.33
C ASN A 121 -23.28 -14.44 9.69
N TYR A 122 -22.57 -13.33 9.46
CA TYR A 122 -23.08 -12.15 8.74
C TYR A 122 -22.61 -12.11 7.27
N GLY A 123 -22.10 -13.23 6.78
CA GLY A 123 -21.64 -13.37 5.41
C GLY A 123 -22.76 -13.64 4.41
N PRO A 124 -22.44 -14.06 3.18
CA PRO A 124 -23.42 -14.28 2.12
C PRO A 124 -24.54 -15.25 2.50
N MET A 125 -25.77 -14.95 2.06
CA MET A 125 -26.94 -15.82 2.27
C MET A 125 -26.76 -17.21 1.68
N ILE A 126 -26.07 -17.33 0.54
CA ILE A 126 -25.77 -18.62 -0.09
C ILE A 126 -24.85 -19.50 0.79
N TRP A 127 -24.18 -18.92 1.78
CA TRP A 127 -23.37 -19.60 2.78
C TRP A 127 -24.05 -19.63 4.16
N GLY A 128 -25.37 -19.39 4.21
CA GLY A 128 -26.17 -19.44 5.43
C GLY A 128 -26.00 -18.24 6.36
N GLY A 129 -25.43 -17.12 5.88
CA GLY A 129 -25.33 -15.87 6.63
C GLY A 129 -26.51 -14.93 6.38
N SER A 130 -26.52 -13.79 7.07
CA SER A 130 -27.56 -12.76 6.93
C SER A 130 -27.37 -11.79 5.75
N GLY A 131 -26.24 -11.86 5.04
CA GLY A 131 -26.00 -11.17 3.77
C GLY A 131 -25.38 -9.78 3.87
N GLU A 132 -24.99 -9.32 5.07
CA GLU A 132 -24.46 -7.97 5.27
C GLU A 132 -23.06 -7.77 4.68
N ARG A 133 -22.26 -8.83 4.58
CA ARG A 133 -20.95 -8.78 3.93
C ARG A 133 -20.80 -9.88 2.90
N TRP A 134 -20.57 -9.45 1.67
CA TRP A 134 -20.37 -10.33 0.53
C TRP A 134 -19.17 -9.90 -0.34
N ASP A 135 -18.27 -9.11 0.26
CA ASP A 135 -17.06 -8.59 -0.37
C ASP A 135 -16.27 -9.67 -1.06
N LEU A 136 -16.04 -9.45 -2.36
CA LEU A 136 -15.28 -10.31 -3.25
C LEU A 136 -15.75 -11.77 -3.24
N LEU A 137 -17.03 -12.02 -2.92
CA LEU A 137 -17.69 -13.31 -3.14
C LEU A 137 -17.64 -13.68 -4.63
N GLN A 138 -17.98 -12.70 -5.47
CA GLN A 138 -17.88 -12.74 -6.91
C GLN A 138 -16.96 -11.58 -7.35
N LEU A 139 -16.12 -11.81 -8.35
CA LEU A 139 -15.21 -10.77 -8.87
C LEU A 139 -15.81 -9.99 -10.05
N GLU A 140 -16.91 -10.49 -10.61
CA GLU A 140 -17.64 -9.90 -11.72
C GLU A 140 -19.13 -10.23 -11.62
N LYS A 141 -19.96 -9.44 -12.30
CA LYS A 141 -21.42 -9.60 -12.23
C LYS A 141 -21.82 -10.97 -12.76
N ASN A 142 -22.58 -11.72 -11.96
CA ASN A 142 -23.00 -13.10 -12.25
C ASN A 142 -21.85 -14.09 -12.41
N GLY A 143 -20.64 -13.76 -11.94
CA GLY A 143 -19.51 -14.67 -11.91
C GLY A 143 -19.69 -15.80 -10.88
N PRO A 144 -18.75 -16.76 -10.80
CA PRO A 144 -18.79 -17.79 -9.77
C PRO A 144 -18.60 -17.20 -8.36
N SER A 145 -19.22 -17.84 -7.35
CA SER A 145 -19.17 -17.43 -5.94
C SER A 145 -17.94 -17.95 -5.20
N ASP A 146 -16.80 -17.99 -5.88
CA ASP A 146 -15.52 -18.49 -5.39
C ASP A 146 -14.39 -17.43 -5.51
N GLY A 147 -14.76 -16.14 -5.51
CA GLY A 147 -13.84 -15.04 -5.73
C GLY A 147 -12.62 -15.04 -4.80
N GLY A 148 -12.78 -15.46 -3.54
CA GLY A 148 -11.66 -15.64 -2.62
C GLY A 148 -10.63 -16.67 -3.09
N GLU A 149 -11.07 -17.79 -3.68
CA GLU A 149 -10.14 -18.79 -4.21
C GLU A 149 -9.46 -18.32 -5.50
N GLN A 150 -10.20 -17.64 -6.38
CA GLN A 150 -9.62 -17.03 -7.57
C GLN A 150 -8.51 -16.02 -7.21
N LEU A 151 -8.74 -15.18 -6.18
CA LEU A 151 -7.74 -14.23 -5.70
C LEU A 151 -6.51 -14.93 -5.10
N ARG A 152 -6.72 -15.95 -4.25
CA ARG A 152 -5.61 -16.76 -3.71
C ARG A 152 -4.78 -17.42 -4.82
N GLN A 153 -5.42 -17.97 -5.85
CA GLN A 153 -4.71 -18.54 -7.00
C GLN A 153 -3.82 -17.52 -7.72
N ARG A 154 -4.33 -16.29 -7.94
CA ARG A 154 -3.54 -15.20 -8.52
C ARG A 154 -2.36 -14.80 -7.63
N ILE A 155 -2.56 -14.74 -6.32
CA ILE A 155 -1.50 -14.44 -5.35
C ILE A 155 -0.42 -15.54 -5.36
N ARG A 156 -0.81 -16.82 -5.35
CA ARG A 156 0.14 -17.96 -5.46
C ARG A 156 0.97 -17.89 -6.74
N ALA A 157 0.32 -17.63 -7.89
CA ALA A 157 1.00 -17.49 -9.18
C ALA A 157 2.06 -16.38 -9.13
N LEU A 158 1.71 -15.21 -8.57
CA LEU A 158 2.67 -14.12 -8.36
C LEU A 158 3.84 -14.57 -7.48
N LEU A 159 3.59 -15.26 -6.37
CA LEU A 159 4.66 -15.72 -5.46
C LEU A 159 5.63 -16.72 -6.11
N ARG A 160 5.16 -17.58 -7.01
CA ARG A 160 6.03 -18.47 -7.81
C ARG A 160 6.96 -17.72 -8.76
N GLY A 161 6.68 -16.46 -9.05
CA GLY A 161 7.34 -15.72 -10.11
C GLY A 161 6.75 -16.02 -11.49
N ASP A 162 5.52 -16.55 -11.56
CA ASP A 162 4.79 -16.59 -12.83
C ASP A 162 4.66 -15.14 -13.32
N PRO A 163 4.93 -14.86 -14.61
CA PRO A 163 4.91 -13.50 -15.11
C PRO A 163 3.53 -12.89 -14.84
N SER A 164 3.52 -11.85 -14.00
CA SER A 164 2.45 -10.86 -14.05
C SER A 164 2.39 -10.34 -15.50
N PRO A 165 1.21 -9.92 -16.03
CA PRO A 165 1.10 -9.42 -17.40
C PRO A 165 2.12 -8.33 -17.75
N THR A 166 2.71 -7.68 -16.75
CA THR A 166 3.88 -6.82 -16.92
C THR A 166 4.85 -6.98 -15.73
N PRO A 167 5.98 -7.69 -15.85
CA PRO A 167 7.13 -7.40 -15.00
C PRO A 167 7.61 -6.03 -15.44
N ALA A 168 7.32 -4.99 -14.66
CA ALA A 168 7.85 -3.68 -14.96
C ALA A 168 9.37 -3.73 -14.77
N ALA A 169 10.12 -3.48 -15.85
CA ALA A 169 11.55 -3.27 -15.74
C ALA A 169 11.81 -2.20 -14.67
N PRO A 170 12.81 -2.39 -13.78
CA PRO A 170 13.10 -1.41 -12.75
C PRO A 170 13.27 -0.02 -13.35
N LEU A 171 12.70 0.99 -12.68
CA LEU A 171 12.79 2.39 -13.05
C LEU A 171 14.26 2.74 -13.32
N VAL A 172 14.52 3.24 -14.53
CA VAL A 172 15.87 3.58 -14.99
C VAL A 172 16.22 5.00 -14.53
N PHE A 173 17.42 5.14 -13.97
CA PHE A 173 18.01 6.42 -13.60
C PHE A 173 18.96 6.87 -14.71
N LYS A 174 18.79 8.10 -15.19
CA LYS A 174 19.51 8.67 -16.33
C LYS A 174 20.80 9.39 -15.96
N GLY A 175 20.99 9.75 -14.70
CA GLY A 175 22.21 10.40 -14.23
C GLY A 175 22.09 11.02 -12.85
N GLU A 176 23.22 11.53 -12.36
CA GLU A 176 23.34 12.30 -11.13
C GLU A 176 23.43 13.79 -11.45
N THR A 177 22.82 14.61 -10.59
CA THR A 177 22.97 16.07 -10.61
C THR A 177 22.90 16.61 -9.19
N VAL A 178 23.04 17.92 -9.03
CA VAL A 178 23.01 18.60 -7.74
C VAL A 178 21.87 19.61 -7.75
N ILE A 179 21.13 19.66 -6.65
CA ILE A 179 20.17 20.74 -6.35
C ILE A 179 20.62 21.49 -5.10
N GLN A 180 20.06 22.67 -4.88
CA GLN A 180 20.23 23.38 -3.61
C GLN A 180 19.14 22.94 -2.63
N ALA A 181 19.53 22.59 -1.40
CA ALA A 181 18.61 22.38 -0.29
C ALA A 181 19.12 23.13 0.95
N ARG A 182 18.34 24.07 1.51
CA ARG A 182 18.79 24.99 2.59
C ARG A 182 20.16 25.65 2.29
N GLY A 183 20.34 26.11 1.04
CA GLY A 183 21.56 26.82 0.62
C GLY A 183 22.83 25.97 0.52
N ALA A 184 22.70 24.63 0.54
CA ALA A 184 23.82 23.72 0.32
C ALA A 184 23.50 22.69 -0.77
N ASP A 185 24.55 22.22 -1.43
CA ASP A 185 24.47 21.18 -2.46
C ASP A 185 23.84 19.88 -1.90
N LEU A 186 22.92 19.29 -2.65
CA LEU A 186 22.34 17.99 -2.40
C LEU A 186 22.38 17.17 -3.70
N ALA A 187 23.07 16.03 -3.65
CA ALA A 187 23.12 15.11 -4.78
C ALA A 187 21.76 14.44 -5.00
N VAL A 188 21.32 14.40 -6.25
CA VAL A 188 20.07 13.76 -6.67
C VAL A 188 20.30 12.91 -7.92
N GLN A 189 19.48 11.89 -8.09
CA GLN A 189 19.41 11.10 -9.32
C GLN A 189 18.13 11.42 -10.07
N ILE A 190 18.23 11.54 -11.39
CA ILE A 190 17.09 11.83 -12.25
C ILE A 190 16.60 10.54 -12.89
N ASP A 191 15.31 10.24 -12.75
CA ASP A 191 14.72 9.07 -13.39
C ASP A 191 14.39 9.31 -14.87
N ALA A 192 13.93 8.26 -15.55
CA ALA A 192 13.60 8.32 -16.97
C ALA A 192 12.51 9.35 -17.32
N LEU A 193 11.68 9.75 -16.34
CA LEU A 193 10.60 10.72 -16.46
C LEU A 193 11.01 12.12 -15.99
N GLY A 194 12.28 12.34 -15.66
CA GLY A 194 12.79 13.64 -15.22
C GLY A 194 12.54 13.95 -13.74
N ARG A 195 12.09 12.98 -12.93
CA ARG A 195 11.85 13.21 -11.50
C ARG A 195 13.15 13.07 -10.72
N SER A 196 13.34 13.94 -9.75
CA SER A 196 14.51 13.92 -8.87
C SER A 196 14.29 12.98 -7.69
N TRP A 197 15.29 12.16 -7.40
CA TRP A 197 15.34 11.22 -6.28
C TRP A 197 16.58 11.47 -5.44
N ALA A 198 16.46 11.40 -4.12
CA ALA A 198 17.59 11.48 -3.21
C ALA A 198 17.54 10.35 -2.18
N LEU A 199 18.65 10.14 -1.48
CA LEU A 199 18.66 9.30 -0.29
C LEU A 199 17.73 9.91 0.75
N ALA A 200 16.82 9.09 1.29
CA ALA A 200 15.88 9.54 2.31
C ALA A 200 16.62 10.06 3.55
N ALA A 201 17.72 9.39 3.93
CA ALA A 201 18.58 9.82 5.04
C ALA A 201 19.20 11.21 4.81
N ASP A 202 19.66 11.52 3.60
CA ASP A 202 20.27 12.83 3.30
C ASP A 202 19.25 13.96 3.41
N LEU A 203 18.04 13.74 2.90
CA LEU A 203 16.92 14.67 3.03
C LEU A 203 16.50 14.86 4.50
N LEU A 204 16.30 13.76 5.23
CA LEU A 204 15.90 13.81 6.65
C LEU A 204 16.95 14.53 7.50
N ASN A 205 18.24 14.22 7.29
CA ASN A 205 19.34 14.89 7.97
C ASN A 205 19.43 16.39 7.60
N ARG A 206 19.23 16.75 6.31
CA ARG A 206 19.26 18.14 5.85
C ARG A 206 18.24 19.03 6.56
N TYR A 207 17.09 18.46 6.87
CA TYR A 207 15.97 19.14 7.52
C TYR A 207 15.85 18.85 9.01
N GLU A 208 16.87 18.19 9.59
CA GLU A 208 16.94 17.89 11.03
C GLU A 208 15.70 17.12 11.54
N ILE A 209 15.11 16.30 10.67
CA ILE A 209 13.94 15.48 10.98
C ILE A 209 14.42 14.20 11.67
N PRO A 210 14.07 13.94 12.94
CA PRO A 210 14.49 12.72 13.62
C PRO A 210 13.90 11.47 12.96
N TYR A 211 14.73 10.45 12.75
CA TYR A 211 14.27 9.18 12.21
C TYR A 211 15.05 7.98 12.74
N VAL A 212 14.43 6.80 12.63
CA VAL A 212 15.04 5.50 12.92
C VAL A 212 14.81 4.56 11.75
N TRP A 213 15.86 3.86 11.32
CA TRP A 213 15.74 2.77 10.36
C TRP A 213 15.29 1.49 11.09
N ASP A 214 14.15 0.94 10.68
CA ASP A 214 13.66 -0.36 11.13
C ASP A 214 14.03 -1.41 10.08
N ALA A 215 15.16 -2.07 10.31
CA ALA A 215 15.68 -3.09 9.41
C ALA A 215 14.76 -4.32 9.28
N SER A 216 13.97 -4.61 10.32
CA SER A 216 13.09 -5.78 10.35
C SER A 216 11.89 -5.60 9.42
N LEU A 217 11.31 -4.41 9.42
CA LEU A 217 10.15 -4.06 8.60
C LEU A 217 10.51 -3.24 7.35
N ARG A 218 11.81 -3.00 7.12
CA ARG A 218 12.35 -2.23 5.99
C ARG A 218 11.63 -0.89 5.80
N ARG A 219 11.54 -0.12 6.89
CA ARG A 219 10.84 1.16 6.93
C ARG A 219 11.64 2.21 7.70
N ILE A 220 11.28 3.47 7.48
CA ILE A 220 11.81 4.61 8.23
C ILE A 220 10.72 5.11 9.18
N LEU A 221 11.03 5.14 10.47
CA LEU A 221 10.18 5.71 11.51
C LEU A 221 10.54 7.17 11.70
N ILE A 222 9.59 8.07 11.47
CA ILE A 222 9.73 9.51 11.59
C ILE A 222 9.30 9.93 12.99
N GLY A 223 10.19 10.63 13.71
CA GLY A 223 9.96 11.15 15.05
C GLY A 223 9.29 12.54 15.09
N ALA A 224 9.06 13.16 13.92
CA ALA A 224 8.38 14.44 13.80
C ALA A 224 6.85 14.27 13.86
N LEU A 225 6.15 15.14 14.60
CA LEU A 225 4.68 15.11 14.76
C LEU A 225 3.94 16.07 13.82
N ASP A 226 4.67 16.93 13.10
CA ASP A 226 4.20 18.01 12.26
C ASP A 226 4.31 17.66 10.76
N VAL A 227 3.76 16.50 10.39
CA VAL A 227 3.71 16.02 9.00
C VAL A 227 2.27 16.04 8.52
N ALA A 228 2.02 16.73 7.40
CA ALA A 228 0.71 16.78 6.78
C ALA A 228 0.57 15.60 5.82
N LEU A 229 -0.27 14.62 6.18
CA LEU A 229 -0.48 13.42 5.37
C LEU A 229 -1.32 13.78 4.14
N THR A 230 -0.71 13.81 2.96
CA THR A 230 -1.43 14.19 1.74
C THR A 230 -2.00 13.02 0.93
N TYR A 231 -1.63 11.77 1.26
CA TYR A 231 -2.12 10.52 0.63
C TYR A 231 -2.20 10.60 -0.90
N ARG A 232 -1.09 11.05 -1.48
CA ARG A 232 -1.02 11.53 -2.86
C ARG A 232 -1.45 10.48 -3.88
N ASP A 233 -2.13 10.96 -4.91
CA ASP A 233 -2.45 10.13 -6.06
C ASP A 233 -1.19 9.64 -6.76
N ASP A 234 -0.14 10.45 -6.89
CA ASP A 234 1.08 10.15 -7.66
C ASP A 234 2.16 9.34 -6.91
N ALA A 235 1.87 8.90 -5.69
CA ALA A 235 2.77 8.13 -4.82
C ALA A 235 3.41 6.93 -5.54
N VAL A 236 4.64 6.58 -5.15
CA VAL A 236 5.42 5.50 -5.77
C VAL A 236 4.67 4.17 -5.72
N GLN A 237 4.49 3.56 -6.90
CA GLN A 237 3.78 2.30 -7.09
C GLN A 237 4.76 1.14 -7.24
N ALA A 238 4.35 -0.09 -6.93
CA ALA A 238 5.19 -1.28 -7.10
C ALA A 238 5.63 -1.51 -8.56
N SER A 239 4.89 -0.95 -9.52
CA SER A 239 5.23 -0.94 -10.95
C SER A 239 6.52 -0.17 -11.29
N VAL A 240 7.17 0.52 -10.35
CA VAL A 240 8.52 1.06 -10.57
C VAL A 240 9.61 -0.03 -10.56
N GLY A 241 9.26 -1.29 -10.24
CA GLY A 241 10.17 -2.44 -10.33
C GLY A 241 11.30 -2.46 -9.29
N TRP A 242 11.26 -1.59 -8.28
CA TRP A 242 12.15 -1.61 -7.12
C TRP A 242 11.38 -2.02 -5.86
N PRO A 243 12.00 -2.71 -4.89
CA PRO A 243 11.37 -2.94 -3.59
C PRO A 243 10.98 -1.60 -2.96
N LEU A 244 9.80 -1.54 -2.34
CA LEU A 244 9.31 -0.31 -1.72
C LEU A 244 9.79 -0.17 -0.28
N VAL A 245 9.86 1.07 0.21
CA VAL A 245 10.11 1.42 1.61
C VAL A 245 9.11 2.48 2.02
N GLU A 246 8.54 2.35 3.20
CA GLU A 246 7.60 3.33 3.75
C GLU A 246 8.30 4.22 4.78
N LEU A 247 8.01 5.53 4.71
CA LEU A 247 8.27 6.47 5.79
C LEU A 247 6.96 6.61 6.57
N THR A 248 7.00 6.35 7.87
CA THR A 248 5.80 6.28 8.73
C THR A 248 6.04 7.06 10.01
N LEU A 249 4.99 7.63 10.61
CA LEU A 249 5.11 8.24 11.94
C LEU A 249 5.40 7.18 13.00
N GLN A 250 6.23 7.52 13.99
CA GLN A 250 6.56 6.64 15.12
C GLN A 250 5.35 6.35 16.05
N THR A 251 4.27 7.13 15.97
CA THR A 251 3.11 7.05 16.88
C THR A 251 2.01 6.07 16.42
N GLY A 252 1.17 5.68 17.38
CA GLY A 252 0.13 4.64 17.28
C GLY A 252 -1.03 4.98 16.34
N ASN A 253 -0.75 4.79 15.05
CA ASN A 253 -1.60 4.43 13.91
C ASN A 253 -0.77 4.46 12.60
N ALA A 254 0.55 4.68 12.72
CA ALA A 254 1.61 4.75 11.71
C ALA A 254 1.08 5.02 10.29
N PRO A 255 0.46 6.20 10.06
CA PRO A 255 0.10 6.59 8.72
C PRO A 255 1.36 6.60 7.86
N VAL A 256 1.22 6.11 6.63
CA VAL A 256 2.29 6.19 5.64
C VAL A 256 2.35 7.63 5.16
N ILE A 257 3.50 8.26 5.39
CA ILE A 257 3.79 9.63 4.98
C ILE A 257 4.21 9.62 3.51
N LEU A 258 5.18 8.78 3.19
CA LEU A 258 5.82 8.74 1.89
C LEU A 258 6.23 7.32 1.56
N THR A 259 6.05 6.94 0.30
CA THR A 259 6.59 5.68 -0.23
C THR A 259 7.82 5.98 -1.09
N GLY A 260 8.94 5.34 -0.74
CA GLY A 260 10.17 5.37 -1.51
C GLY A 260 10.50 4.01 -2.13
N ILE A 261 11.73 3.89 -2.61
CA ILE A 261 12.30 2.63 -3.12
C ILE A 261 13.56 2.26 -2.33
N LEU A 262 13.82 0.97 -2.20
CA LEU A 262 15.09 0.42 -1.73
C LEU A 262 15.94 0.04 -2.93
N ARG A 263 17.19 0.48 -2.89
CA ARG A 263 18.19 0.13 -3.90
C ARG A 263 19.41 -0.48 -3.22
N PRO A 264 19.94 -1.59 -3.75
CA PRO A 264 21.17 -2.18 -3.22
C PRO A 264 22.32 -1.18 -3.38
N GLY A 265 23.17 -1.11 -2.36
CA GLY A 265 24.35 -0.26 -2.33
C GLY A 265 25.56 -0.99 -1.75
N PRO A 266 26.77 -0.41 -1.88
CA PRO A 266 28.01 -1.03 -1.40
C PRO A 266 27.99 -1.33 0.12
N SER A 267 27.25 -0.53 0.88
CA SER A 267 27.12 -0.63 2.34
C SER A 267 25.76 -1.19 2.78
N GLY A 268 25.06 -1.88 1.88
CA GLY A 268 23.70 -2.40 2.10
C GLY A 268 22.63 -1.62 1.33
N ASP A 269 21.39 -2.06 1.46
CA ASP A 269 20.23 -1.44 0.83
C ASP A 269 20.03 -0.03 1.37
N ARG A 270 19.79 0.93 0.47
CA ARG A 270 19.55 2.33 0.81
C ARG A 270 18.16 2.76 0.35
N ALA A 271 17.48 3.50 1.21
CA ALA A 271 16.17 4.09 0.92
C ALA A 271 16.32 5.38 0.11
N TRP A 272 15.57 5.47 -0.98
CA TRP A 272 15.46 6.64 -1.84
C TRP A 272 14.02 7.10 -1.93
N CYS A 273 13.79 8.40 -1.99
CA CYS A 273 12.47 8.97 -2.22
C CYS A 273 12.52 10.09 -3.27
N ARG A 274 11.36 10.39 -3.84
CA ARG A 274 11.22 11.53 -4.76
C ARG A 274 11.33 12.82 -3.97
N VAL A 275 12.19 13.71 -4.45
CA VAL A 275 12.59 14.94 -3.76
C VAL A 275 11.40 15.89 -3.56
N VAL A 276 10.58 16.08 -4.60
CA VAL A 276 9.42 16.98 -4.55
C VAL A 276 8.34 16.42 -3.61
N GLU A 277 8.06 15.12 -3.68
CA GLU A 277 7.09 14.47 -2.79
C GLU A 277 7.54 14.57 -1.32
N PHE A 278 8.82 14.32 -1.04
CA PHE A 278 9.38 14.54 0.30
C PHE A 278 9.18 15.99 0.74
N ALA A 279 9.49 16.96 -0.12
CA ALA A 279 9.34 18.36 0.25
C ALA A 279 7.89 18.71 0.60
N GLU A 280 6.92 18.20 -0.15
CA GLU A 280 5.50 18.50 0.07
C GLU A 280 4.96 17.84 1.35
N GLU A 281 5.24 16.55 1.60
CA GLU A 281 4.80 15.85 2.82
C GLU A 281 5.38 16.48 4.10
N PHE A 282 6.63 16.95 4.04
CA PHE A 282 7.31 17.58 5.17
C PHE A 282 7.15 19.10 5.24
N GLY A 283 6.31 19.70 4.38
CA GLY A 283 6.00 21.14 4.42
C GLY A 283 7.15 22.05 3.95
N ILE A 284 8.11 21.53 3.21
CA ILE A 284 9.25 22.28 2.67
C ILE A 284 8.81 23.10 1.46
N SER A 285 9.34 24.31 1.34
CA SER A 285 9.07 25.18 0.20
C SER A 285 9.93 24.78 -1.00
N VAL A 286 9.31 24.66 -2.18
CA VAL A 286 9.96 24.23 -3.43
C VAL A 286 9.94 25.37 -4.44
N SER A 287 11.08 25.65 -5.06
CA SER A 287 11.18 26.48 -6.26
C SER A 287 11.59 25.61 -7.43
N TYR A 288 11.05 25.90 -8.61
CA TYR A 288 11.35 25.21 -9.86
C TYR A 288 12.18 26.15 -10.75
N GLU A 289 13.18 25.60 -11.44
CA GLU A 289 14.07 26.32 -12.38
C GLU A 289 15.07 27.33 -11.74
N PRO A 290 16.14 26.86 -11.07
CA PRO A 290 16.48 25.46 -10.80
C PRO A 290 15.63 24.87 -9.67
N LEU A 291 15.58 23.53 -9.59
CA LEU A 291 14.94 22.87 -8.46
C LEU A 291 15.70 23.23 -7.16
N VAL A 292 15.02 23.90 -6.24
CA VAL A 292 15.57 24.30 -4.94
C VAL A 292 14.60 23.93 -3.84
N LEU A 293 15.12 23.30 -2.78
CA LEU A 293 14.40 23.10 -1.54
C LEU A 293 14.81 24.18 -0.52
N ALA A 294 13.87 25.03 -0.15
CA ALA A 294 14.09 26.10 0.83
C ALA A 294 13.78 25.59 2.25
N GLU A 295 13.27 26.46 3.12
CA GLU A 295 12.98 26.13 4.52
C GLU A 295 11.68 25.32 4.68
N ARG A 296 11.63 24.58 5.80
CA ARG A 296 10.44 23.86 6.26
C ARG A 296 9.42 24.86 6.83
N ARG A 297 8.17 24.82 6.36
CA ARG A 297 7.10 25.69 6.85
C ARG A 297 6.68 25.23 8.25
N GLY A 298 6.76 26.13 9.23
CA GLY A 298 6.36 25.85 10.62
C GLY A 298 7.47 25.38 11.55
N GLY A 299 8.73 25.41 11.12
CA GLY A 299 9.93 25.28 11.97
C GLY A 299 10.49 26.62 12.41
#